data_AF-A0A149RVS1-F1
#
_entry.id   AF-A0A149RVS1-F1
#
_cell.length_a   1.000
_cell.length_b   1.000
_cell.length_c   1.000
_cell.angle_alpha   90.00
_cell.angle_beta   90.00
_cell.angle_gamma   90.00
#
_symmetry.space_group_name_H-M   'P 1'
#
loop_
_entity.id
_entity.type
_entity.pdbx_description
1 polymer ?
#
loop_
_entity_poly.entity_id
_entity_poly.type
_entity_poly.pdbx_seq_one_letter_code
_entity_poly.pdbx_strand_id
1 'polypeptide(L)'
;MKPLRIGLAGLGTVGIGVIRLLRENADMITARAGRPIEVVAITARDRNRDRDVDLSTMRWHDSATAVAQDPEIDVAVELIGGSEGPAREMVRTALERGLPVVTANKALVALHADRLSRLSSEKNAPLLFEAAVAGGIPAIKLVREGLAADRLLSVGGILNGTCNYILTEMRATGRDFTDVLTEAQAKGYAEAEPSTDVDGWDTAHKLAILAGLAFQPVAFDTLSVQGIRDITATDLKFADQLGYRIKLLGMARQAENGTVAAWVRPCLVPASAPIASVEGVFNAVSTQGVFSGPMTISGRGAGEGPTASAVVADLIDLARGTAIPVWGTQSVPAPVACANLADLNSAFYLRVNVQDRSGVMADLTSVLRDHDVSVHFVSQHDAATGCADLAIVTHQVPEKAIHAAATALAALPVVTGKPLVLKIEDPLA
;
A
#
# COMPACT_ATOMS: atom_id res chain seq x y z
N MET A 1 3.11 26.76 28.94
CA MET A 1 3.29 27.01 27.48
C MET A 1 1.93 26.93 26.82
N LYS A 2 1.68 27.66 25.73
CA LYS A 2 0.39 27.58 25.02
C LYS A 2 0.23 26.18 24.40
N PRO A 3 -0.85 25.43 24.66
CA PRO A 3 -1.05 24.10 24.07
C PRO A 3 -1.31 24.20 22.56
N LEU A 4 -0.92 23.20 21.78
CA LEU A 4 -1.32 23.03 20.39
C LEU A 4 -2.72 22.40 20.39
N ARG A 5 -3.74 23.19 20.04
CA ARG A 5 -5.14 22.78 20.10
C ARG A 5 -5.54 22.11 18.78
N ILE A 6 -6.10 20.91 18.85
CA ILE A 6 -6.45 20.13 17.65
C ILE A 6 -7.96 19.91 17.54
N GLY A 7 -8.47 20.01 16.31
CA GLY A 7 -9.83 19.63 15.94
C GLY A 7 -9.83 18.29 15.20
N LEU A 8 -10.52 17.28 15.73
CA LEU A 8 -10.46 15.90 15.23
C LEU A 8 -11.80 15.46 14.63
N ALA A 9 -11.80 15.10 13.35
CA ALA A 9 -12.95 14.52 12.68
C ALA A 9 -12.75 13.02 12.43
N GLY A 10 -13.67 12.20 12.95
CA GLY A 10 -13.59 10.75 12.85
C GLY A 10 -13.20 10.11 14.19
N LEU A 11 -14.21 9.74 14.98
CA LEU A 11 -14.06 9.05 16.27
C LEU A 11 -14.31 7.54 16.14
N GLY A 12 -13.69 6.94 15.13
CA GLY A 12 -13.55 5.48 15.01
C GLY A 12 -12.32 4.97 15.75
N THR A 13 -11.90 3.73 15.46
CA THR A 13 -10.75 3.08 16.09
C THR A 13 -9.50 3.98 16.17
N VAL A 14 -9.09 4.60 15.06
CA VAL A 14 -7.89 5.46 15.03
C VAL A 14 -8.09 6.74 15.84
N GLY A 15 -9.23 7.42 15.71
CA GLY A 15 -9.49 8.68 16.43
C GLY A 15 -9.51 8.49 17.95
N ILE A 16 -10.08 7.39 18.42
CA ILE A 16 -10.04 7.02 19.85
C ILE A 16 -8.62 6.68 20.28
N GLY A 17 -7.89 5.92 19.46
CA GLY A 17 -6.48 5.63 19.69
C GLY A 17 -5.63 6.89 19.86
N VAL A 18 -5.87 7.94 19.04
CA VAL A 18 -5.17 9.23 19.16
C VAL A 18 -5.47 9.91 20.50
N ILE A 19 -6.75 9.96 20.90
CA ILE A 19 -7.16 10.57 22.19
C ILE A 19 -6.52 9.83 23.36
N ARG A 20 -6.55 8.50 23.35
CA ARG A 20 -5.93 7.66 24.38
C ARG A 20 -4.42 7.86 24.45
N LEU A 21 -3.73 7.77 23.31
CA LEU A 21 -2.28 7.92 23.23
C LEU A 21 -1.80 9.28 23.75
N LEU A 22 -2.50 10.37 23.39
CA LEU A 22 -2.19 11.72 23.85
C LEU A 22 -2.34 11.87 25.37
N ARG A 23 -3.35 11.21 25.97
CA ARG A 23 -3.61 11.25 27.41
C ARG A 23 -2.61 10.41 28.19
N GLU A 24 -2.42 9.16 27.78
CA GLU A 24 -1.54 8.20 28.48
C GLU A 24 -0.08 8.64 28.46
N ASN A 25 0.36 9.29 27.38
CA ASN A 25 1.75 9.71 27.20
C ASN A 25 1.94 11.24 27.26
N ALA A 26 1.02 11.96 27.90
CA ALA A 26 0.98 13.43 27.88
C ALA A 26 2.32 14.10 28.23
N ASP A 27 2.98 13.65 29.30
CA ASP A 27 4.27 14.22 29.75
C ASP A 27 5.40 13.96 28.74
N MET A 28 5.50 12.71 28.25
CA MET A 28 6.51 12.33 27.25
C MET A 28 6.30 13.07 25.93
N ILE A 29 5.05 13.16 25.47
CA ILE A 29 4.70 13.86 24.23
C ILE A 29 4.98 15.34 24.39
N THR A 30 4.60 15.96 25.51
CA THR A 30 4.88 17.38 25.78
C THR A 30 6.38 17.67 25.77
N ALA A 31 7.19 16.81 26.41
CA ALA A 31 8.64 16.96 26.41
C ALA A 31 9.24 16.86 25.00
N ARG A 32 8.71 15.97 24.14
CA ARG A 32 9.18 15.80 22.76
C ARG A 32 8.68 16.89 21.82
N ALA A 33 7.44 17.35 21.99
CA ALA A 33 6.77 18.36 21.18
C ALA A 33 7.20 19.79 21.54
N GLY A 34 7.70 19.99 22.76
CA GLY A 34 8.02 21.31 23.30
C GLY A 34 6.81 22.12 23.76
N ARG A 35 5.59 21.53 23.74
CA ARG A 35 4.34 22.10 24.27
C ARG A 35 3.27 20.99 24.38
N PRO A 36 2.25 21.15 25.24
CA PRO A 36 1.14 20.20 25.30
C PRO A 36 0.35 20.17 23.98
N ILE A 37 -0.26 19.02 23.67
CA ILE A 37 -1.14 18.83 22.51
C ILE A 37 -2.52 18.41 23.04
N GLU A 38 -3.57 19.17 22.70
CA GLU A 38 -4.90 19.02 23.32
C GLU A 38 -5.98 18.90 22.25
N VAL A 39 -6.81 17.86 22.34
CA VAL A 39 -8.02 17.73 21.52
C VAL A 39 -9.11 18.61 22.12
N VAL A 40 -9.52 19.67 21.41
CA VAL A 40 -10.50 20.65 21.91
C VAL A 40 -11.81 20.64 21.14
N ALA A 41 -11.80 20.14 19.91
CA ALA A 41 -12.97 20.07 19.04
C ALA A 41 -13.06 18.70 18.36
N ILE A 42 -14.27 18.15 18.26
CA ILE A 42 -14.49 16.82 17.69
C ILE A 42 -15.76 16.75 16.84
N THR A 43 -15.78 15.81 15.90
CA THR A 43 -17.00 15.40 15.20
C THR A 43 -16.98 13.92 14.82
N ALA A 44 -18.16 13.32 14.77
CA ALA A 44 -18.38 11.96 14.27
C ALA A 44 -19.84 11.78 13.82
N ARG A 45 -20.11 10.77 12.98
CA ARG A 45 -21.45 10.46 12.48
C ARG A 45 -22.49 10.22 13.58
N ASP A 46 -22.10 9.52 14.63
CA ASP A 46 -22.97 9.22 15.78
C ASP A 46 -22.39 9.83 17.04
N ARG A 47 -23.01 10.88 17.58
CA ARG A 47 -22.58 11.56 18.80
C ARG A 47 -22.83 10.73 20.07
N ASN A 48 -23.80 9.84 20.06
CA ASN A 48 -24.28 9.11 21.23
C ASN A 48 -23.64 7.73 21.39
N ARG A 49 -22.95 7.22 20.37
CA ARG A 49 -22.17 5.98 20.46
C ARG A 49 -21.14 6.07 21.58
N ASP A 50 -21.20 5.12 22.51
CA ASP A 50 -20.17 4.92 23.52
C ASP A 50 -18.85 4.48 22.86
N ARG A 51 -17.76 5.11 23.32
CA ARG A 51 -16.41 5.02 22.77
C ARG A 51 -15.38 4.69 23.83
N ASP A 52 -15.80 4.47 25.07
CA ASP A 52 -14.91 4.09 26.17
C ASP A 52 -13.75 5.09 26.36
N VAL A 53 -14.06 6.38 26.18
CA VAL A 53 -13.19 7.53 26.48
C VAL A 53 -14.05 8.72 26.91
N ASP A 54 -13.56 9.49 27.87
CA ASP A 54 -14.21 10.74 28.26
C ASP A 54 -14.05 11.79 27.14
N LEU A 55 -15.15 12.33 26.63
CA LEU A 55 -15.19 13.39 25.62
C LEU A 55 -15.84 14.68 26.14
N SER A 56 -16.15 14.75 27.43
CA SER A 56 -16.95 15.81 28.05
C SER A 56 -16.33 17.21 27.93
N THR A 57 -15.00 17.28 27.87
CA THR A 57 -14.25 18.54 27.78
C THR A 57 -14.08 19.03 26.34
N MET A 58 -14.51 18.24 25.34
CA MET A 58 -14.31 18.55 23.93
C MET A 58 -15.58 19.16 23.33
N ARG A 59 -15.42 20.21 22.51
CA ARG A 59 -16.53 20.82 21.80
C ARG A 59 -16.98 19.94 20.63
N TRP A 60 -18.26 19.63 20.59
CA TRP A 60 -18.86 18.89 19.48
C TRP A 60 -19.28 19.82 18.35
N HIS A 61 -18.95 19.42 17.13
CA HIS A 61 -19.40 20.07 15.90
C HIS A 61 -20.23 19.11 15.05
N ASP A 62 -21.22 19.67 14.35
CA ASP A 62 -22.16 18.90 13.53
C ASP A 62 -21.55 18.37 12.22
N SER A 63 -20.41 18.92 11.79
CA SER A 63 -19.71 18.48 10.59
C SER A 63 -18.19 18.63 10.69
N ALA A 64 -17.48 17.90 9.83
CA ALA A 64 -16.03 17.98 9.68
C ALA A 64 -15.57 19.36 9.22
N THR A 65 -16.31 19.97 8.30
CA THR A 65 -16.07 21.35 7.84
C THR A 65 -16.23 22.36 8.97
N ALA A 66 -17.22 22.18 9.87
CA ALA A 66 -17.39 23.04 11.03
C ALA A 66 -16.21 22.93 12.01
N VAL A 67 -15.68 21.72 12.25
CA VAL A 67 -14.41 21.56 12.99
C VAL A 67 -13.29 22.34 12.30
N ALA A 68 -13.11 22.16 11.00
CA ALA A 68 -12.10 22.87 10.22
C ALA A 68 -12.36 24.38 10.07
N GLN A 69 -13.45 24.93 10.60
CA GLN A 69 -13.76 26.36 10.68
C GLN A 69 -13.65 26.93 12.11
N ASP A 70 -13.50 26.06 13.12
CA ASP A 70 -13.36 26.47 14.52
C ASP A 70 -12.15 27.45 14.64
N PRO A 71 -12.33 28.66 15.19
CA PRO A 71 -11.24 29.63 15.37
C PRO A 71 -10.32 29.29 16.55
N GLU A 72 -10.70 28.33 17.41
CA GLU A 72 -9.94 27.93 18.58
C GLU A 72 -9.08 26.68 18.35
N ILE A 73 -9.05 26.11 17.15
CA ILE A 73 -8.12 25.05 16.79
C ILE A 73 -6.89 25.63 16.06
N ASP A 74 -5.74 25.02 16.31
CA ASP A 74 -4.46 25.34 15.67
C ASP A 74 -4.11 24.30 14.57
N VAL A 75 -4.70 23.11 14.60
CA VAL A 75 -4.52 22.03 13.60
C VAL A 75 -5.84 21.27 13.38
N ALA A 76 -6.15 20.91 12.13
CA ALA A 76 -7.24 20.01 11.78
C ALA A 76 -6.73 18.57 11.58
N VAL A 77 -7.39 17.58 12.17
CA VAL A 77 -7.05 16.16 12.09
C VAL A 77 -8.21 15.39 11.43
N GLU A 78 -7.98 14.82 10.26
CA GLU A 78 -8.98 14.11 9.46
C GLU A 78 -8.76 12.59 9.49
N LEU A 79 -9.74 11.87 10.03
CA LEU A 79 -9.75 10.41 10.23
C LEU A 79 -11.11 9.80 9.85
N ILE A 80 -11.81 10.39 8.87
CA ILE A 80 -13.16 9.99 8.44
C ILE A 80 -13.09 8.81 7.48
N GLY A 81 -12.10 8.83 6.58
CA GLY A 81 -11.98 7.88 5.47
C GLY A 81 -12.80 8.29 4.24
N GLY A 82 -12.53 7.62 3.11
CA GLY A 82 -13.08 7.95 1.79
C GLY A 82 -12.34 9.08 1.09
N SER A 83 -12.36 9.13 -0.24
CA SER A 83 -11.62 10.15 -1.01
C SER A 83 -12.39 11.45 -1.24
N GLU A 84 -13.71 11.43 -1.07
CA GLU A 84 -14.61 12.52 -1.43
C GLU A 84 -15.50 12.95 -0.25
N GLY A 85 -16.35 13.96 -0.47
CA GLY A 85 -17.34 14.42 0.50
C GLY A 85 -16.71 15.04 1.76
N PRO A 86 -17.19 14.71 2.97
CA PRO A 86 -16.80 15.41 4.20
C PRO A 86 -15.29 15.42 4.49
N ALA A 87 -14.58 14.34 4.15
CA ALA A 87 -13.12 14.27 4.33
C ALA A 87 -12.40 15.31 3.46
N ARG A 88 -12.70 15.32 2.16
CA ARG A 88 -12.11 16.25 1.20
C ARG A 88 -12.47 17.70 1.51
N GLU A 89 -13.74 17.95 1.85
CA GLU A 89 -14.23 19.29 2.18
C GLU A 89 -13.56 19.86 3.44
N MET A 90 -13.40 19.05 4.48
CA MET A 90 -12.69 19.44 5.70
C MET A 90 -11.24 19.83 5.40
N VAL A 91 -10.50 18.96 4.70
CA VAL A 91 -9.08 19.22 4.38
C VAL A 91 -8.93 20.47 3.51
N ARG A 92 -9.77 20.59 2.46
CA ARG A 92 -9.76 21.80 1.61
C ARG A 92 -10.04 23.06 2.42
N THR A 93 -11.06 23.04 3.28
CA THR A 93 -11.47 24.20 4.08
C THR A 93 -10.38 24.61 5.07
N ALA A 94 -9.74 23.65 5.73
CA ALA A 94 -8.62 23.91 6.64
C ALA A 94 -7.45 24.57 5.90
N LEU A 95 -7.01 23.99 4.78
CA LEU A 95 -5.90 24.52 3.99
C LEU A 95 -6.21 25.91 3.42
N GLU A 96 -7.43 26.16 2.92
CA GLU A 96 -7.86 27.47 2.43
C GLU A 96 -7.75 28.59 3.47
N ARG A 97 -7.95 28.24 4.76
CA ARG A 97 -7.81 29.15 5.91
C ARG A 97 -6.35 29.35 6.35
N GLY A 98 -5.38 28.62 5.79
CA GLY A 98 -4.01 28.62 6.29
C GLY A 98 -3.80 27.67 7.48
N LEU A 99 -4.74 26.76 7.78
CA LEU A 99 -4.68 25.88 8.95
C LEU A 99 -3.94 24.57 8.60
N PRO A 100 -2.93 24.15 9.37
CA PRO A 100 -2.28 22.85 9.19
C PRO A 100 -3.26 21.68 9.29
N VAL A 101 -2.99 20.62 8.53
CA VAL A 101 -3.80 19.40 8.46
C VAL A 101 -2.93 18.17 8.71
N VAL A 102 -3.44 17.24 9.53
CA VAL A 102 -2.95 15.85 9.63
C VAL A 102 -4.06 14.90 9.17
N THR A 103 -3.75 13.96 8.28
CA THR A 103 -4.74 12.96 7.80
C THR A 103 -4.17 11.54 7.74
N ALA A 104 -4.98 10.53 8.01
CA ALA A 104 -4.64 9.12 7.76
C ALA A 104 -5.23 8.59 6.43
N ASN A 105 -5.77 9.47 5.60
CA ASN A 105 -6.63 9.09 4.49
C ASN A 105 -5.85 8.93 3.18
N LYS A 106 -5.31 7.73 2.99
CA LYS A 106 -4.57 7.31 1.79
C LYS A 106 -5.31 7.56 0.48
N ALA A 107 -6.62 7.32 0.41
CA ALA A 107 -7.39 7.46 -0.82
C ALA A 107 -7.56 8.94 -1.19
N LEU A 108 -7.87 9.79 -0.21
CA LEU A 108 -7.92 11.24 -0.38
C LEU A 108 -6.57 11.79 -0.87
N VAL A 109 -5.47 11.41 -0.21
CA VAL A 109 -4.13 11.88 -0.59
C VAL A 109 -3.75 11.37 -1.97
N ALA A 110 -3.93 10.08 -2.27
CA ALA A 110 -3.55 9.51 -3.57
C ALA A 110 -4.32 10.15 -4.76
N LEU A 111 -5.62 10.42 -4.60
CA LEU A 111 -6.46 10.94 -5.68
C LEU A 111 -6.46 12.47 -5.81
N HIS A 112 -6.20 13.19 -4.71
CA HIS A 112 -6.29 14.66 -4.69
C HIS A 112 -4.97 15.36 -4.35
N ALA A 113 -3.87 14.61 -4.25
CA ALA A 113 -2.52 15.08 -3.94
C ALA A 113 -2.14 16.36 -4.70
N ASP A 114 -2.39 16.38 -6.01
CA ASP A 114 -2.06 17.51 -6.89
C ASP A 114 -2.70 18.83 -6.41
N ARG A 115 -4.02 18.80 -6.16
CA ARG A 115 -4.76 20.00 -5.72
C ARG A 115 -4.44 20.36 -4.26
N LEU A 116 -4.35 19.35 -3.39
CA LEU A 116 -4.13 19.56 -1.95
C LEU A 116 -2.71 20.08 -1.67
N SER A 117 -1.70 19.58 -2.38
CA SER A 117 -0.31 20.04 -2.22
C SER A 117 -0.09 21.45 -2.75
N ARG A 118 -0.71 21.83 -3.88
CA ARG A 118 -0.72 23.23 -4.35
C ARG A 118 -1.36 24.15 -3.33
N LEU A 119 -2.55 23.80 -2.85
CA LEU A 119 -3.26 24.61 -1.86
C LEU A 119 -2.48 24.75 -0.55
N SER A 120 -1.87 23.66 -0.08
CA SER A 120 -0.97 23.64 1.08
C SER A 120 0.19 24.62 0.90
N SER A 121 0.83 24.61 -0.28
CA SER A 121 1.93 25.53 -0.61
C SER A 121 1.46 26.99 -0.73
N GLU A 122 0.36 27.26 -1.43
CA GLU A 122 -0.16 28.63 -1.66
C GLU A 122 -0.60 29.31 -0.37
N LYS A 123 -1.11 28.53 0.59
CA LYS A 123 -1.63 29.03 1.86
C LYS A 123 -0.63 28.95 3.00
N ASN A 124 0.59 28.43 2.75
CA ASN A 124 1.57 28.11 3.79
C ASN A 124 0.96 27.26 4.93
N ALA A 125 0.10 26.31 4.56
CA ALA A 125 -0.64 25.45 5.47
C ALA A 125 -0.11 24.02 5.34
N PRO A 126 0.69 23.50 6.28
CA PRO A 126 1.26 22.16 6.17
C PRO A 126 0.19 21.07 6.06
N LEU A 127 0.43 20.08 5.19
CA LEU A 127 -0.38 18.87 5.07
C LEU A 127 0.51 17.65 5.36
N LEU A 128 0.26 16.99 6.50
CA LEU A 128 0.98 15.81 6.95
C LEU A 128 0.07 14.58 6.93
N PHE A 129 0.64 13.42 6.61
CA PHE A 129 -0.12 12.21 6.34
C PHE A 129 0.66 10.92 6.58
N GLU A 130 1.57 10.88 7.55
CA GLU A 130 2.37 9.68 7.88
C GLU A 130 1.47 8.46 8.08
N ALA A 131 0.36 8.64 8.78
CA ALA A 131 -0.60 7.58 9.09
C ALA A 131 -1.32 7.00 7.86
N ALA A 132 -1.23 7.64 6.69
CA ALA A 132 -1.84 7.15 5.46
C ALA A 132 -1.13 5.93 4.89
N VAL A 133 0.19 5.78 5.13
CA VAL A 133 0.98 4.71 4.55
C VAL A 133 1.61 3.85 5.63
N ALA A 134 1.34 2.54 5.57
CA ALA A 134 1.98 1.53 6.41
C ALA A 134 1.85 1.69 7.94
N GLY A 135 0.82 2.41 8.40
CA GLY A 135 0.38 2.40 9.80
C GLY A 135 1.45 2.90 10.76
N GLY A 136 2.05 2.00 11.54
CA GLY A 136 3.10 2.34 12.51
C GLY A 136 4.52 2.36 11.94
N ILE A 137 4.70 1.98 10.67
CA ILE A 137 5.99 2.11 9.98
C ILE A 137 6.14 3.58 9.55
N PRO A 138 7.26 4.27 9.86
CA PRO A 138 7.48 5.66 9.46
C PRO A 138 7.86 5.75 7.97
N ALA A 139 6.97 5.28 7.10
CA ALA A 139 7.21 5.10 5.67
C ALA A 139 7.40 6.44 4.95
N ILE A 140 6.58 7.44 5.27
CA ILE A 140 6.61 8.74 4.60
C ILE A 140 7.84 9.51 5.05
N LYS A 141 8.09 9.60 6.36
CA LYS A 141 9.32 10.20 6.92
C LYS A 141 10.58 9.49 6.43
N LEU A 142 10.59 8.16 6.31
CA LEU A 142 11.74 7.43 5.76
C LEU A 142 12.10 7.96 4.36
N VAL A 143 11.13 7.98 3.46
CA VAL A 143 11.35 8.38 2.06
C VAL A 143 11.62 9.88 1.93
N ARG A 144 10.79 10.70 2.59
CA ARG A 144 10.81 12.16 2.44
C ARG A 144 11.98 12.84 3.17
N GLU A 145 12.46 12.24 4.26
CA GLU A 145 13.39 12.91 5.19
C GLU A 145 14.64 12.05 5.39
N GLY A 146 14.47 10.79 5.80
CA GLY A 146 15.59 9.89 6.11
C GLY A 146 16.45 9.54 4.90
N LEU A 147 15.84 9.44 3.72
CA LEU A 147 16.50 9.09 2.46
C LEU A 147 16.61 10.28 1.49
N ALA A 148 16.32 11.51 1.96
CA ALA A 148 16.28 12.71 1.11
C ALA A 148 17.61 13.04 0.42
N ALA A 149 18.74 12.56 0.96
CA ALA A 149 20.08 12.77 0.39
C ALA A 149 20.46 11.74 -0.68
N ASP A 150 19.64 10.70 -0.89
CA ASP A 150 19.91 9.62 -1.83
C ASP A 150 19.03 9.72 -3.08
N ARG A 151 19.49 9.11 -4.17
CA ARG A 151 18.67 8.84 -5.34
C ARG A 151 18.09 7.44 -5.18
N LEU A 152 16.79 7.37 -4.92
CA LEU A 152 16.08 6.09 -4.93
C LEU A 152 15.98 5.55 -6.36
N LEU A 153 16.09 4.23 -6.49
CA LEU A 153 15.88 3.46 -7.70
C LEU A 153 14.52 2.75 -7.64
N SER A 154 14.13 2.31 -6.44
CA SER A 154 12.82 1.71 -6.18
C SER A 154 12.31 2.02 -4.78
N VAL A 155 10.98 2.02 -4.64
CA VAL A 155 10.26 2.08 -3.36
C VAL A 155 8.99 1.24 -3.46
N GLY A 156 8.59 0.60 -2.37
CA GLY A 156 7.37 -0.19 -2.36
C GLY A 156 7.34 -1.21 -1.24
N GLY A 157 6.68 -2.34 -1.47
CA GLY A 157 6.72 -3.51 -0.59
C GLY A 157 5.34 -4.11 -0.32
N ILE A 158 5.20 -4.71 0.85
CA ILE A 158 3.94 -5.29 1.35
C ILE A 158 3.18 -4.20 2.08
N LEU A 159 2.21 -3.58 1.40
CA LEU A 159 1.50 -2.41 1.91
C LEU A 159 0.09 -2.73 2.43
N ASN A 160 -0.35 -3.99 2.34
CA ASN A 160 -1.68 -4.43 2.78
C ASN A 160 -1.60 -5.69 3.65
N GLY A 161 -1.97 -5.53 4.93
CA GLY A 161 -1.91 -6.61 5.92
C GLY A 161 -2.97 -7.70 5.70
N THR A 162 -4.13 -7.37 5.12
CA THR A 162 -5.21 -8.32 4.83
C THR A 162 -4.78 -9.34 3.78
N CYS A 163 -4.26 -8.86 2.65
CA CYS A 163 -3.72 -9.69 1.57
C CYS A 163 -2.52 -10.50 2.04
N ASN A 164 -1.62 -9.89 2.83
CA ASN A 164 -0.47 -10.62 3.36
C ASN A 164 -0.91 -11.74 4.30
N TYR A 165 -1.89 -11.49 5.17
CA TYR A 165 -2.47 -12.52 6.04
C TYR A 165 -3.08 -13.66 5.22
N ILE A 166 -3.91 -13.35 4.23
CA ILE A 166 -4.54 -14.36 3.38
C ILE A 166 -3.50 -15.24 2.70
N LEU A 167 -2.49 -14.64 2.03
CA LEU A 167 -1.43 -15.40 1.36
C LEU A 167 -0.59 -16.22 2.35
N THR A 168 -0.33 -15.69 3.54
CA THR A 168 0.38 -16.40 4.63
C THR A 168 -0.39 -17.64 5.06
N GLU A 169 -1.68 -17.48 5.37
CA GLU A 169 -2.53 -18.56 5.88
C GLU A 169 -2.78 -19.62 4.82
N MET A 170 -3.12 -19.23 3.59
CA MET A 170 -3.28 -20.17 2.47
C MET A 170 -2.04 -21.04 2.30
N ARG A 171 -0.84 -20.43 2.37
CA ARG A 171 0.43 -21.15 2.27
C ARG A 171 0.65 -22.10 3.45
N ALA A 172 0.41 -21.63 4.67
CA ALA A 172 0.66 -22.39 5.89
C ALA A 172 -0.29 -23.60 6.03
N THR A 173 -1.55 -23.45 5.63
CA THR A 173 -2.58 -24.48 5.82
C THR A 173 -2.93 -25.27 4.57
N GLY A 174 -2.52 -24.80 3.37
CA GLY A 174 -2.91 -25.37 2.09
C GLY A 174 -4.40 -25.21 1.76
N ARG A 175 -5.08 -24.24 2.37
CA ARG A 175 -6.51 -23.97 2.19
C ARG A 175 -6.73 -22.99 1.04
N ASP A 176 -7.92 -23.06 0.45
CA ASP A 176 -8.29 -22.18 -0.65
C ASP A 176 -8.60 -20.75 -0.21
N PHE A 177 -8.49 -19.82 -1.16
CA PHE A 177 -8.67 -18.39 -0.96
C PHE A 177 -10.00 -18.05 -0.26
N THR A 178 -11.10 -18.65 -0.70
CA THR A 178 -12.45 -18.36 -0.18
C THR A 178 -12.58 -18.71 1.30
N ASP A 179 -12.01 -19.83 1.73
CA ASP A 179 -12.07 -20.29 3.13
C ASP A 179 -11.26 -19.36 4.03
N VAL A 180 -10.04 -19.01 3.59
CA VAL A 180 -9.15 -18.13 4.34
C VAL A 180 -9.69 -16.70 4.40
N LEU A 181 -10.30 -16.20 3.32
CA LEU A 181 -10.97 -14.90 3.30
C LEU A 181 -12.13 -14.86 4.32
N THR A 182 -12.94 -15.91 4.35
CA THR A 182 -14.05 -16.03 5.32
C THR A 182 -13.54 -16.00 6.76
N GLU A 183 -12.42 -16.70 7.04
CA GLU A 183 -11.77 -16.64 8.35
C GLU A 183 -11.21 -15.25 8.66
N ALA A 184 -10.57 -14.58 7.68
CA ALA A 184 -10.04 -13.23 7.85
C ALA A 184 -11.18 -12.24 8.19
N GLN A 185 -12.36 -12.39 7.58
CA GLN A 185 -13.56 -11.61 7.91
C GLN A 185 -14.04 -11.88 9.33
N ALA A 186 -14.11 -13.15 9.74
CA ALA A 186 -14.52 -13.52 11.10
C ALA A 186 -13.57 -12.98 12.18
N LYS A 187 -12.27 -12.89 11.88
CA LYS A 187 -11.25 -12.30 12.77
C LYS A 187 -11.19 -10.77 12.70
N GLY A 188 -11.96 -10.13 11.82
CA GLY A 188 -11.95 -8.68 11.61
C GLY A 188 -10.71 -8.15 10.90
N TYR A 189 -9.96 -9.01 10.20
CA TYR A 189 -8.84 -8.61 9.35
C TYR A 189 -9.29 -8.16 7.96
N ALA A 190 -10.44 -8.64 7.48
CA ALA A 190 -11.06 -8.21 6.24
C ALA A 190 -12.47 -7.68 6.52
N GLU A 191 -12.90 -6.67 5.76
CA GLU A 191 -14.28 -6.20 5.80
C GLU A 191 -15.22 -7.14 5.02
N ALA A 192 -16.54 -6.98 5.21
CA ALA A 192 -17.55 -7.76 4.49
C ALA A 192 -17.48 -7.56 2.97
N GLU A 193 -17.15 -6.34 2.54
CA GLU A 193 -16.72 -6.03 1.18
C GLU A 193 -15.19 -5.85 1.20
N PRO A 194 -14.40 -6.85 0.76
CA PRO A 194 -12.95 -6.82 0.87
C PRO A 194 -12.23 -6.34 -0.39
N SER A 195 -12.94 -5.91 -1.44
CA SER A 195 -12.39 -5.61 -2.77
C SER A 195 -11.33 -4.51 -2.73
N THR A 196 -11.47 -3.53 -1.84
CA THR A 196 -10.43 -2.51 -1.63
C THR A 196 -9.07 -3.14 -1.25
N ASP A 197 -9.09 -4.24 -0.50
CA ASP A 197 -7.88 -4.97 -0.10
C ASP A 197 -7.49 -6.01 -1.15
N VAL A 198 -8.36 -7.00 -1.41
CA VAL A 198 -8.03 -8.20 -2.20
C VAL A 198 -7.83 -7.92 -3.68
N ASP A 199 -8.38 -6.82 -4.20
CA ASP A 199 -8.13 -6.35 -5.56
C ASP A 199 -6.95 -5.37 -5.66
N GLY A 200 -6.30 -5.05 -4.54
CA GLY A 200 -5.03 -4.31 -4.49
C GLY A 200 -5.15 -2.78 -4.42
N TRP A 201 -6.37 -2.23 -4.37
CA TRP A 201 -6.58 -0.77 -4.39
C TRP A 201 -6.04 -0.04 -3.16
N ASP A 202 -6.09 -0.64 -1.97
CA ASP A 202 -5.45 -0.10 -0.76
C ASP A 202 -3.93 0.02 -0.95
N THR A 203 -3.31 -1.01 -1.52
CA THR A 203 -1.87 -1.01 -1.86
C THR A 203 -1.58 0.04 -2.92
N ALA A 204 -2.45 0.21 -3.92
CA ALA A 204 -2.29 1.21 -4.98
C ALA A 204 -2.31 2.65 -4.43
N HIS A 205 -3.26 2.98 -3.54
CA HIS A 205 -3.30 4.29 -2.90
C HIS A 205 -2.02 4.59 -2.12
N LYS A 206 -1.54 3.62 -1.33
CA LYS A 206 -0.29 3.76 -0.56
C LYS A 206 0.92 3.89 -1.47
N LEU A 207 0.97 3.11 -2.54
CA LEU A 207 2.06 3.14 -3.51
C LEU A 207 2.13 4.48 -4.26
N ALA A 208 0.99 5.05 -4.66
CA ALA A 208 0.97 6.35 -5.34
C ALA A 208 1.58 7.47 -4.49
N ILE A 209 1.34 7.44 -3.17
CA ILE A 209 1.95 8.38 -2.22
C ILE A 209 3.46 8.16 -2.15
N LEU A 210 3.91 6.91 -1.96
CA LEU A 210 5.34 6.59 -1.90
C LEU A 210 6.08 6.94 -3.20
N ALA A 211 5.49 6.68 -4.35
CA ALA A 211 6.04 7.03 -5.66
C ALA A 211 6.18 8.55 -5.81
N GLY A 212 5.18 9.32 -5.35
CA GLY A 212 5.22 10.78 -5.35
C GLY A 212 6.30 11.37 -4.47
N LEU A 213 6.59 10.74 -3.33
CA LEU A 213 7.66 11.15 -2.40
C LEU A 213 9.06 10.77 -2.89
N ALA A 214 9.21 9.57 -3.45
CA ALA A 214 10.50 9.06 -3.90
C ALA A 214 10.94 9.63 -5.25
N PHE A 215 10.00 9.90 -6.14
CA PHE A 215 10.26 10.30 -7.52
C PHE A 215 9.44 11.53 -7.93
N GLN A 216 8.24 11.30 -8.43
CA GLN A 216 7.31 12.29 -8.94
C GLN A 216 5.89 11.74 -8.78
N PRO A 217 4.89 12.57 -8.44
CA PRO A 217 3.51 12.11 -8.36
C PRO A 217 3.09 11.44 -9.66
N VAL A 218 2.36 10.33 -9.55
CA VAL A 218 1.84 9.61 -10.71
C VAL A 218 0.35 9.88 -10.88
N ALA A 219 -0.12 9.90 -12.13
CA ALA A 219 -1.54 9.87 -12.43
C ALA A 219 -2.11 8.51 -11.99
N PHE A 220 -2.96 8.52 -10.97
CA PHE A 220 -3.38 7.31 -10.26
C PHE A 220 -4.04 6.25 -11.17
N ASP A 221 -4.83 6.70 -12.15
CA ASP A 221 -5.51 5.86 -13.14
C ASP A 221 -4.57 5.13 -14.11
N THR A 222 -3.30 5.56 -14.19
CA THR A 222 -2.28 4.90 -15.01
C THR A 222 -1.52 3.80 -14.27
N LEU A 223 -1.75 3.64 -12.96
CA LEU A 223 -1.11 2.61 -12.13
C LEU A 223 -1.75 1.25 -12.41
N SER A 224 -0.94 0.25 -12.78
CA SER A 224 -1.44 -1.11 -13.02
C SER A 224 -1.72 -1.84 -11.71
N VAL A 225 -2.94 -2.34 -11.52
CA VAL A 225 -3.38 -2.99 -10.29
C VAL A 225 -3.96 -4.38 -10.58
N GLN A 226 -3.42 -5.39 -9.91
CA GLN A 226 -3.92 -6.75 -9.90
C GLN A 226 -3.97 -7.28 -8.46
N GLY A 227 -5.11 -7.88 -8.11
CA GLY A 227 -5.37 -8.48 -6.81
C GLY A 227 -4.83 -9.90 -6.64
N ILE A 228 -5.19 -10.53 -5.52
CA ILE A 228 -4.76 -11.89 -5.13
C ILE A 228 -5.81 -12.98 -5.40
N ARG A 229 -6.96 -12.64 -5.97
CA ARG A 229 -8.10 -13.58 -6.13
C ARG A 229 -7.78 -14.82 -6.97
N ASP A 230 -6.91 -14.68 -7.96
CA ASP A 230 -6.55 -15.76 -8.89
C ASP A 230 -5.47 -16.70 -8.32
N ILE A 231 -4.94 -16.41 -7.12
CA ILE A 231 -3.92 -17.22 -6.46
C ILE A 231 -4.59 -18.41 -5.76
N THR A 232 -4.05 -19.60 -6.00
CA THR A 232 -4.55 -20.86 -5.44
C THR A 232 -3.54 -21.46 -4.47
N ALA A 233 -3.98 -22.42 -3.64
CA ALA A 233 -3.09 -23.19 -2.77
C ALA A 233 -1.99 -23.93 -3.56
N THR A 234 -2.30 -24.37 -4.78
CA THR A 234 -1.33 -25.00 -5.70
C THR A 234 -0.21 -24.05 -6.07
N ASP A 235 -0.50 -22.79 -6.38
CA ASP A 235 0.53 -21.79 -6.72
C ASP A 235 1.49 -21.56 -5.56
N LEU A 236 0.96 -21.47 -4.34
CA LEU A 236 1.75 -21.27 -3.12
C LEU A 236 2.65 -22.47 -2.85
N LYS A 237 2.12 -23.68 -3.02
CA LYS A 237 2.90 -24.93 -2.90
C LYS A 237 4.04 -24.98 -3.92
N PHE A 238 3.78 -24.62 -5.17
CA PHE A 238 4.80 -24.63 -6.22
C PHE A 238 5.86 -23.55 -5.98
N ALA A 239 5.45 -22.34 -5.61
CA ALA A 239 6.38 -21.28 -5.23
C ALA A 239 7.32 -21.75 -4.11
N ASP A 240 6.79 -22.41 -3.07
CA ASP A 240 7.58 -22.93 -1.95
C ASP A 240 8.61 -23.98 -2.40
N GLN A 241 8.23 -24.91 -3.28
CA GLN A 241 9.12 -25.93 -3.83
C GLN A 241 10.24 -25.33 -4.70
N LEU A 242 9.96 -24.20 -5.36
CA LEU A 242 10.90 -23.46 -6.19
C LEU A 242 11.81 -22.51 -5.38
N GLY A 243 11.62 -22.41 -4.06
CA GLY A 243 12.39 -21.51 -3.21
C GLY A 243 11.89 -20.07 -3.20
N TYR A 244 10.61 -19.84 -3.51
CA TYR A 244 9.97 -18.53 -3.53
C TYR A 244 8.81 -18.44 -2.51
N ARG A 245 8.33 -17.22 -2.29
CA ARG A 245 7.05 -16.90 -1.63
C ARG A 245 6.22 -16.05 -2.56
N ILE A 246 4.89 -16.21 -2.54
CA ILE A 246 3.99 -15.29 -3.26
C ILE A 246 3.58 -14.17 -2.30
N LYS A 247 3.76 -12.92 -2.73
CA LYS A 247 3.39 -11.71 -1.98
C LYS A 247 2.69 -10.72 -2.89
N LEU A 248 1.66 -10.03 -2.38
CA LEU A 248 1.11 -8.86 -3.06
C LEU A 248 2.06 -7.68 -2.84
N LEU A 249 2.74 -7.26 -3.89
CA LEU A 249 3.67 -6.14 -3.84
C LEU A 249 3.10 -4.93 -4.55
N GLY A 250 3.25 -3.76 -3.94
CA GLY A 250 3.17 -2.48 -4.64
C GLY A 250 4.58 -1.94 -4.82
N MET A 251 5.04 -1.74 -6.06
CA MET A 251 6.40 -1.29 -6.37
C MET A 251 6.37 -0.12 -7.35
N ALA A 252 7.19 0.89 -7.06
CA ALA A 252 7.51 1.99 -7.95
C ALA A 252 9.02 1.99 -8.23
N ARG A 253 9.39 2.19 -9.49
CA ARG A 253 10.77 2.23 -9.97
C ARG A 253 10.96 3.43 -10.88
N GLN A 254 12.10 4.09 -10.80
CA GLN A 254 12.46 5.16 -11.73
C GLN A 254 13.56 4.67 -12.68
N ALA A 255 13.29 4.74 -13.98
CA ALA A 255 14.29 4.46 -15.01
C ALA A 255 15.29 5.62 -15.13
N GLU A 256 16.44 5.38 -15.76
CA GLU A 256 17.49 6.40 -15.93
C GLU A 256 17.03 7.63 -16.70
N ASN A 257 16.06 7.47 -17.62
CA ASN A 257 15.45 8.56 -18.36
C ASN A 257 14.41 9.37 -17.55
N GLY A 258 14.24 9.07 -16.26
CA GLY A 258 13.31 9.74 -15.35
C GLY A 258 11.89 9.17 -15.33
N THR A 259 11.54 8.24 -16.22
CA THR A 259 10.18 7.65 -16.26
C THR A 259 9.91 6.78 -15.03
N VAL A 260 8.70 6.87 -14.49
CA VAL A 260 8.29 6.14 -13.28
C VAL A 260 7.37 4.99 -13.67
N ALA A 261 7.78 3.76 -13.39
CA ALA A 261 6.92 2.58 -13.48
C ALA A 261 6.34 2.31 -12.09
N ALA A 262 5.01 2.21 -11.96
CA ALA A 262 4.35 1.85 -10.71
C ALA A 262 3.29 0.79 -10.95
N TRP A 263 3.26 -0.24 -10.09
CA TRP A 263 2.34 -1.36 -10.22
C TRP A 263 2.06 -2.04 -8.88
N VAL A 264 0.89 -2.66 -8.78
CA VAL A 264 0.48 -3.55 -7.69
C VAL A 264 0.10 -4.89 -8.29
N ARG A 265 0.78 -5.98 -7.90
CA ARG A 265 0.41 -7.33 -8.33
C ARG A 265 0.99 -8.41 -7.40
N PRO A 266 0.46 -9.64 -7.42
CA PRO A 266 1.11 -10.77 -6.78
C PRO A 266 2.41 -11.11 -7.52
N CYS A 267 3.49 -11.25 -6.76
CA CYS A 267 4.81 -11.61 -7.28
C CYS A 267 5.37 -12.80 -6.50
N LEU A 268 6.18 -13.62 -7.18
CA LEU A 268 7.10 -14.52 -6.49
C LEU A 268 8.31 -13.71 -6.04
N VAL A 269 8.69 -13.86 -4.77
CA VAL A 269 9.92 -13.30 -4.20
C VAL A 269 10.81 -14.43 -3.68
N PRO A 270 12.14 -14.36 -3.85
CA PRO A 270 13.03 -15.38 -3.30
C PRO A 270 12.80 -15.55 -1.80
N ALA A 271 12.74 -16.79 -1.30
CA ALA A 271 12.49 -17.06 0.12
C ALA A 271 13.59 -16.51 1.04
N SER A 272 14.78 -16.25 0.50
CA SER A 272 15.91 -15.61 1.18
C SER A 272 15.80 -14.09 1.27
N ALA A 273 14.91 -13.45 0.50
CA ALA A 273 14.76 -12.00 0.54
C ALA A 273 14.13 -11.54 1.86
N PRO A 274 14.57 -10.42 2.47
CA PRO A 274 14.02 -9.93 3.74
C PRO A 274 12.49 -9.79 3.73
N ILE A 275 11.93 -9.27 2.63
CA ILE A 275 10.49 -9.07 2.47
C ILE A 275 9.69 -10.38 2.45
N ALA A 276 10.31 -11.51 2.07
CA ALA A 276 9.65 -12.81 2.02
C ALA A 276 9.30 -13.34 3.42
N SER A 277 10.05 -12.92 4.44
CA SER A 277 9.84 -13.31 5.85
C SER A 277 8.71 -12.55 6.55
N VAL A 278 8.11 -11.56 5.89
CA VAL A 278 7.06 -10.71 6.44
C VAL A 278 5.72 -11.42 6.30
N GLU A 279 5.22 -11.98 7.40
CA GLU A 279 4.04 -12.85 7.44
C GLU A 279 2.87 -12.24 8.23
N GLY A 280 1.68 -12.79 8.04
CA GLY A 280 0.46 -12.39 8.75
C GLY A 280 0.02 -10.96 8.41
N VAL A 281 -0.43 -10.22 9.43
CA VAL A 281 -0.96 -8.85 9.25
C VAL A 281 0.13 -7.76 9.19
N PHE A 282 1.40 -8.16 9.10
CA PHE A 282 2.52 -7.23 9.03
C PHE A 282 2.67 -6.66 7.62
N ASN A 283 3.13 -5.42 7.57
CA ASN A 283 3.55 -4.73 6.36
C ASN A 283 5.08 -4.65 6.31
N ALA A 284 5.59 -4.32 5.13
CA ALA A 284 6.97 -3.93 4.95
C ALA A 284 7.11 -2.87 3.86
N VAL A 285 7.94 -1.88 4.14
CA VAL A 285 8.38 -0.87 3.16
C VAL A 285 9.82 -1.18 2.79
N SER A 286 10.05 -1.38 1.50
CA SER A 286 11.34 -1.63 0.91
C SER A 286 11.75 -0.47 0.01
N THR A 287 13.02 -0.09 0.08
CA THR A 287 13.64 0.91 -0.79
C THR A 287 14.96 0.38 -1.34
N GLN A 288 15.33 0.83 -2.53
CA GLN A 288 16.67 0.66 -3.08
C GLN A 288 17.21 2.05 -3.40
N GLY A 289 18.25 2.49 -2.68
CA GLY A 289 18.98 3.71 -3.00
C GLY A 289 20.29 3.43 -3.73
N VAL A 290 20.83 4.43 -4.41
CA VAL A 290 22.18 4.34 -5.01
C VAL A 290 23.25 4.27 -3.93
N PHE A 291 23.09 5.05 -2.85
CA PHE A 291 24.07 5.13 -1.77
C PHE A 291 23.68 4.30 -0.55
N SER A 292 22.42 4.31 -0.16
CA SER A 292 21.90 3.58 1.01
C SER A 292 21.75 2.08 0.76
N GLY A 293 21.75 1.64 -0.51
CA GLY A 293 21.52 0.25 -0.86
C GLY A 293 20.09 -0.21 -0.58
N PRO A 294 19.85 -1.55 -0.53
CA PRO A 294 18.55 -2.11 -0.20
C PRO A 294 18.24 -1.95 1.29
N MET A 295 17.02 -1.49 1.60
CA MET A 295 16.49 -1.43 2.96
C MET A 295 15.09 -2.02 3.00
N THR A 296 14.75 -2.71 4.08
CA THR A 296 13.39 -3.18 4.36
C THR A 296 13.06 -2.90 5.82
N ILE A 297 11.96 -2.17 6.07
CA ILE A 297 11.42 -1.92 7.41
C ILE A 297 10.07 -2.62 7.53
N SER A 298 9.89 -3.44 8.56
CA SER A 298 8.65 -4.16 8.81
C SER A 298 8.01 -3.77 10.14
N GLY A 299 6.69 -3.81 10.18
CA GLY A 299 5.87 -3.44 11.33
C GLY A 299 4.39 -3.63 11.03
N ARG A 300 3.53 -3.29 11.98
CA ARG A 300 2.08 -3.35 11.77
C ARG A 300 1.61 -2.21 10.87
N GLY A 301 1.00 -2.57 9.74
CA GLY A 301 0.52 -1.64 8.71
C GLY A 301 -0.84 -1.00 8.95
N ALA A 302 -1.54 -1.43 10.01
CA ALA A 302 -2.88 -0.99 10.37
C ALA A 302 -3.14 -1.26 11.87
N GLY A 303 -4.28 -0.76 12.37
CA GLY A 303 -4.74 -0.95 13.74
C GLY A 303 -4.69 0.32 14.58
N GLU A 304 -5.41 0.31 15.70
CA GLU A 304 -5.59 1.46 16.61
C GLU A 304 -4.25 2.11 16.99
N GLY A 305 -3.38 1.37 17.68
CA GLY A 305 -2.11 1.87 18.18
C GLY A 305 -1.15 2.31 17.06
N PRO A 306 -0.82 1.46 16.07
CA PRO A 306 0.10 1.81 15.00
C PRO A 306 -0.29 3.09 14.24
N THR A 307 -1.55 3.20 13.81
CA THR A 307 -2.01 4.38 13.05
C THR A 307 -2.12 5.63 13.94
N ALA A 308 -2.60 5.50 15.19
CA ALA A 308 -2.62 6.63 16.13
C ALA A 308 -1.21 7.16 16.43
N SER A 309 -0.22 6.26 16.54
CA SER A 309 1.18 6.64 16.75
C SER A 309 1.71 7.51 15.61
N ALA A 310 1.39 7.19 14.35
CA ALA A 310 1.81 7.99 13.20
C ALA A 310 1.12 9.37 13.15
N VAL A 311 -0.19 9.43 13.46
CA VAL A 311 -0.90 10.71 13.58
C VAL A 311 -0.26 11.61 14.64
N VAL A 312 0.06 11.05 15.81
CA VAL A 312 0.67 11.82 16.90
C VAL A 312 2.11 12.22 16.58
N ALA A 313 2.85 11.42 15.81
CA ALA A 313 4.17 11.82 15.31
C ALA A 313 4.09 13.06 14.43
N ASP A 314 3.13 13.13 13.51
CA ASP A 314 2.89 14.33 12.68
C ASP A 314 2.47 15.55 13.51
N LEU A 315 1.64 15.34 14.54
CA LEU A 315 1.26 16.42 15.47
C LEU A 315 2.46 16.95 16.27
N ILE A 316 3.40 16.07 16.65
CA ILE A 316 4.65 16.47 17.31
C ILE A 316 5.51 17.34 16.38
N ASP A 317 5.61 16.99 15.09
CA ASP A 317 6.38 17.78 14.13
C ASP A 317 5.75 19.16 13.88
N LEU A 318 4.41 19.24 13.83
CA LEU A 318 3.70 20.51 13.80
C LEU A 318 3.94 21.34 15.07
N ALA A 319 3.93 20.71 16.25
CA ALA A 319 4.19 21.38 17.52
C ALA A 319 5.60 22.00 17.59
N ARG A 320 6.58 21.33 16.97
CA ARG A 320 7.97 21.78 16.85
C ARG A 320 8.17 22.85 15.77
N GLY A 321 7.25 22.99 14.83
CA GLY A 321 7.40 23.84 13.66
C GLY A 321 8.37 23.26 12.62
N THR A 322 8.55 21.94 12.59
CA THR A 322 9.48 21.25 11.67
C THR A 322 8.76 20.63 10.47
N ALA A 323 7.60 21.16 10.11
CA ALA A 323 6.83 20.66 8.97
C ALA A 323 7.57 20.92 7.66
N ILE A 324 7.65 19.88 6.83
CA ILE A 324 8.28 19.91 5.51
C ILE A 324 7.18 19.94 4.44
N PRO A 325 7.41 20.57 3.27
CA PRO A 325 6.46 20.50 2.15
C PRO A 325 6.02 19.08 1.82
N VAL A 326 4.81 18.93 1.29
CA VAL A 326 4.14 17.63 1.02
C VAL A 326 5.09 16.62 0.35
N TRP A 327 5.81 17.06 -0.69
CA TRP A 327 6.69 16.23 -1.51
C TRP A 327 8.17 16.32 -1.13
N GLY A 328 8.52 16.93 0.01
CA GLY A 328 9.91 17.17 0.40
C GLY A 328 10.59 18.31 -0.37
N THR A 329 9.93 18.87 -1.39
CA THR A 329 10.45 19.95 -2.25
C THR A 329 9.58 21.20 -2.16
N GLN A 330 10.17 22.38 -2.36
CA GLN A 330 9.42 23.64 -2.42
C GLN A 330 8.50 23.74 -3.65
N SER A 331 8.95 23.21 -4.79
CA SER A 331 8.10 23.11 -5.98
C SER A 331 7.08 22.00 -5.81
N VAL A 332 5.84 22.23 -6.23
CA VAL A 332 4.80 21.21 -6.33
C VAL A 332 4.88 20.57 -7.73
N PRO A 333 5.42 19.35 -7.87
CA PRO A 333 5.52 18.70 -9.17
C PRO A 333 4.14 18.33 -9.72
N ALA A 334 3.98 18.42 -11.03
CA ALA A 334 2.78 17.92 -11.71
C ALA A 334 2.81 16.38 -11.79
N PRO A 335 1.65 15.72 -11.72
CA PRO A 335 1.57 14.28 -11.92
C PRO A 335 2.01 13.84 -13.33
N VAL A 336 2.68 12.71 -13.43
CA VAL A 336 3.08 12.06 -14.70
C VAL A 336 2.37 10.73 -14.89
N ALA A 337 2.17 10.31 -16.14
CA ALA A 337 1.68 8.96 -16.41
C ALA A 337 2.74 7.92 -16.03
N CYS A 338 2.29 6.78 -15.49
CA CYS A 338 3.16 5.64 -15.27
C CYS A 338 3.71 5.10 -16.60
N ALA A 339 4.95 4.60 -16.58
CA ALA A 339 5.56 3.93 -17.71
C ALA A 339 4.78 2.66 -18.09
N ASN A 340 4.72 2.37 -19.38
CA ASN A 340 4.12 1.14 -19.88
C ASN A 340 4.95 -0.06 -19.44
N LEU A 341 4.31 -0.99 -18.75
CA LEU A 341 4.95 -2.19 -18.19
C LEU A 341 5.25 -3.24 -19.27
N ALA A 342 4.55 -3.17 -20.41
CA ALA A 342 4.65 -4.12 -21.52
C ALA A 342 6.08 -4.32 -22.05
N ASP A 343 6.91 -3.28 -22.01
CA ASP A 343 8.29 -3.31 -22.50
C ASP A 343 9.32 -3.59 -21.41
N LEU A 344 8.90 -3.74 -20.14
CA LEU A 344 9.80 -4.06 -19.05
C LEU A 344 10.17 -5.55 -19.08
N ASN A 345 11.47 -5.81 -18.95
CA ASN A 345 11.99 -7.18 -18.86
C ASN A 345 11.86 -7.70 -17.43
N SER A 346 11.38 -8.94 -17.31
CA SER A 346 11.31 -9.65 -16.03
C SER A 346 11.34 -11.16 -16.24
N ALA A 347 11.72 -11.90 -15.21
CA ALA A 347 11.38 -13.31 -15.12
C ALA A 347 9.92 -13.47 -14.67
N PHE A 348 9.28 -14.56 -15.09
CA PHE A 348 7.89 -14.87 -14.78
C PHE A 348 7.73 -16.33 -14.39
N TYR A 349 6.77 -16.57 -13.49
CA TYR A 349 6.15 -17.86 -13.24
C TYR A 349 4.86 -17.95 -14.05
N LEU A 350 4.65 -19.09 -14.71
CA LEU A 350 3.48 -19.40 -15.49
C LEU A 350 2.90 -20.73 -15.02
N ARG A 351 1.66 -20.72 -14.52
CA ARG A 351 0.86 -21.94 -14.32
C ARG A 351 0.00 -22.19 -15.54
N VAL A 352 0.07 -23.42 -16.08
CA VAL A 352 -0.82 -23.89 -17.14
C VAL A 352 -1.46 -25.20 -16.69
N ASN A 353 -2.78 -25.24 -16.63
CA ASN A 353 -3.54 -26.46 -16.39
C ASN A 353 -3.74 -27.16 -17.75
N VAL A 354 -3.39 -28.45 -17.84
CA VAL A 354 -3.44 -29.20 -19.10
C VAL A 354 -4.06 -30.59 -18.96
N GLN A 355 -4.54 -31.15 -20.06
CA GLN A 355 -4.85 -32.58 -20.16
C GLN A 355 -3.55 -33.39 -20.08
N ASP A 356 -3.52 -34.44 -19.27
CA ASP A 356 -2.35 -35.32 -19.13
C ASP A 356 -2.29 -36.33 -20.29
N ARG A 357 -1.68 -35.91 -21.41
CA ARG A 357 -1.49 -36.74 -22.60
C ARG A 357 -0.16 -36.44 -23.30
N SER A 358 0.31 -37.41 -24.08
CA SER A 358 1.53 -37.26 -24.87
C SER A 358 1.44 -36.07 -25.85
N GLY A 359 2.55 -35.35 -26.02
CA GLY A 359 2.68 -34.22 -26.95
C GLY A 359 2.43 -32.83 -26.34
N VAL A 360 1.79 -32.74 -25.18
CA VAL A 360 1.42 -31.44 -24.56
C VAL A 360 2.64 -30.55 -24.32
N MET A 361 3.73 -31.10 -23.79
CA MET A 361 4.96 -30.33 -23.58
C MET A 361 5.54 -29.75 -24.87
N ALA A 362 5.43 -30.47 -25.99
CA ALA A 362 5.88 -29.98 -27.30
C ALA A 362 5.00 -28.82 -27.80
N ASP A 363 3.68 -28.93 -27.63
CA ASP A 363 2.74 -27.86 -27.99
C ASP A 363 3.02 -26.58 -27.20
N LEU A 364 3.18 -26.69 -25.87
CA LEU A 364 3.43 -25.54 -25.00
C LEU A 364 4.77 -24.87 -25.31
N THR A 365 5.84 -25.66 -25.45
CA THR A 365 7.17 -25.11 -25.75
C THR A 365 7.25 -24.50 -27.14
N SER A 366 6.50 -25.02 -28.13
CA SER A 366 6.38 -24.38 -29.44
C SER A 366 5.76 -22.98 -29.32
N VAL A 367 4.67 -22.83 -28.57
CA VAL A 367 4.05 -21.52 -28.35
C VAL A 367 5.00 -20.55 -27.64
N LEU A 368 5.69 -21.00 -26.59
CA LEU A 368 6.66 -20.15 -25.89
C LEU A 368 7.79 -19.69 -26.83
N ARG A 369 8.33 -20.58 -27.65
CA ARG A 369 9.35 -20.25 -28.67
C ARG A 369 8.84 -19.22 -29.67
N ASP A 370 7.61 -19.39 -30.17
CA ASP A 370 7.04 -18.52 -31.21
C ASP A 370 6.80 -17.08 -30.69
N HIS A 371 6.78 -16.91 -29.36
CA HIS A 371 6.72 -15.62 -28.67
C HIS A 371 8.06 -15.18 -28.05
N ASP A 372 9.17 -15.83 -28.38
CA ASP A 372 10.52 -15.54 -27.85
C ASP A 372 10.61 -15.61 -26.30
N VAL A 373 9.85 -16.54 -25.70
CA VAL A 373 9.85 -16.78 -24.25
C VAL A 373 10.78 -17.93 -23.92
N SER A 374 11.96 -17.60 -23.39
CA SER A 374 12.94 -18.60 -22.94
C SER A 374 12.58 -19.18 -21.57
N VAL A 375 12.68 -20.50 -21.45
CA VAL A 375 12.31 -21.26 -20.24
C VAL A 375 13.55 -21.61 -19.43
N HIS A 376 13.51 -21.27 -18.14
CA HIS A 376 14.56 -21.61 -17.17
C HIS A 376 14.27 -22.93 -16.47
N PHE A 377 13.01 -23.20 -16.13
CA PHE A 377 12.61 -24.39 -15.39
C PHE A 377 11.16 -24.79 -15.72
N VAL A 378 10.88 -26.10 -15.74
CA VAL A 378 9.52 -26.63 -15.83
C VAL A 378 9.35 -27.76 -14.81
N SER A 379 8.21 -27.76 -14.13
CA SER A 379 7.74 -28.90 -13.33
C SER A 379 6.30 -29.26 -13.70
N GLN A 380 6.02 -30.57 -13.67
CA GLN A 380 4.69 -31.13 -13.85
C GLN A 380 4.23 -31.77 -12.56
N HIS A 381 2.98 -31.50 -12.19
CA HIS A 381 2.35 -32.05 -11.00
C HIS A 381 1.01 -32.67 -11.35
N ASP A 382 0.69 -33.77 -10.66
CA ASP A 382 -0.62 -34.40 -10.76
C ASP A 382 -1.72 -33.45 -10.29
N ALA A 383 -2.78 -33.35 -11.08
CA ALA A 383 -3.98 -32.59 -10.73
C ALA A 383 -5.17 -33.57 -10.60
N ALA A 384 -6.37 -33.18 -11.07
CA ALA A 384 -7.48 -34.11 -11.20
C ALA A 384 -7.15 -35.24 -12.19
N THR A 385 -7.83 -36.39 -12.10
CA THR A 385 -7.61 -37.54 -12.97
C THR A 385 -7.62 -37.16 -14.46
N GLY A 386 -6.52 -37.39 -15.16
CA GLY A 386 -6.36 -37.05 -16.58
C GLY A 386 -5.96 -35.60 -16.85
N CYS A 387 -5.60 -34.84 -15.81
CA CYS A 387 -5.09 -33.48 -15.90
C CYS A 387 -3.76 -33.34 -15.14
N ALA A 388 -2.95 -32.38 -15.56
CA ALA A 388 -1.71 -32.00 -14.89
C ALA A 388 -1.58 -30.48 -14.79
N ASP A 389 -0.92 -30.02 -13.74
CA ASP A 389 -0.55 -28.62 -13.56
C ASP A 389 0.93 -28.45 -13.91
N LEU A 390 1.20 -27.55 -14.86
CA LEU A 390 2.54 -27.20 -15.27
C LEU A 390 2.94 -25.85 -14.67
N ALA A 391 4.07 -25.86 -13.96
CA ALA A 391 4.73 -24.68 -13.45
C ALA A 391 5.96 -24.39 -14.31
N ILE A 392 5.97 -23.24 -14.98
CA ILE A 392 7.05 -22.82 -15.88
C ILE A 392 7.67 -21.55 -15.32
N VAL A 393 8.99 -21.52 -15.18
CA VAL A 393 9.75 -20.32 -14.84
C VAL A 393 10.53 -19.89 -16.07
N THR A 394 10.43 -18.62 -16.44
CA THR A 394 11.12 -18.06 -17.60
C THR A 394 12.44 -17.40 -17.20
N HIS A 395 13.33 -17.22 -18.17
CA HIS A 395 14.36 -16.19 -18.09
C HIS A 395 13.73 -14.78 -18.17
N GLN A 396 14.56 -13.73 -18.13
CA GLN A 396 14.06 -12.38 -18.35
C GLN A 396 13.53 -12.20 -19.78
N VAL A 397 12.26 -11.82 -19.88
CA VAL A 397 11.54 -11.57 -21.13
C VAL A 397 10.69 -10.30 -20.99
N PRO A 398 10.35 -9.63 -22.11
CA PRO A 398 9.41 -8.51 -22.06
C PRO A 398 8.03 -8.96 -21.55
N GLU A 399 7.39 -8.14 -20.72
CA GLU A 399 6.07 -8.45 -20.16
C GLU A 399 5.00 -8.71 -21.24
N LYS A 400 5.06 -7.97 -22.36
CA LYS A 400 4.18 -8.22 -23.51
C LYS A 400 4.33 -9.61 -24.12
N ALA A 401 5.54 -10.16 -24.12
CA ALA A 401 5.83 -11.45 -24.74
C ALA A 401 5.21 -12.59 -23.92
N ILE A 402 5.38 -12.57 -22.60
CA ILE A 402 4.80 -13.59 -21.72
C ILE A 402 3.26 -13.54 -21.72
N HIS A 403 2.65 -12.36 -21.78
CA HIS A 403 1.18 -12.24 -21.84
C HIS A 403 0.62 -12.66 -23.21
N ALA A 404 1.32 -12.35 -24.30
CA ALA A 404 0.96 -12.87 -25.62
C ALA A 404 1.05 -14.39 -25.66
N ALA A 405 2.13 -14.96 -25.12
CA ALA A 405 2.30 -16.40 -24.99
C ALA A 405 1.21 -17.04 -24.13
N ALA A 406 0.89 -16.47 -22.96
CA ALA A 406 -0.19 -16.95 -22.11
C ALA A 406 -1.56 -16.95 -22.82
N THR A 407 -1.82 -15.94 -23.65
CA THR A 407 -3.04 -15.86 -24.47
C THR A 407 -3.07 -16.96 -25.54
N ALA A 408 -1.95 -17.18 -26.24
CA ALA A 408 -1.85 -18.23 -27.25
C ALA A 408 -1.94 -19.64 -26.63
N LEU A 409 -1.34 -19.85 -25.46
CA LEU A 409 -1.44 -21.09 -24.69
C LEU A 409 -2.89 -21.38 -24.30
N ALA A 410 -3.64 -20.37 -23.83
CA ALA A 410 -5.04 -20.52 -23.48
C ALA A 410 -5.94 -20.97 -24.65
N ALA A 411 -5.51 -20.74 -25.89
CA ALA A 411 -6.23 -21.16 -27.09
C ALA A 411 -5.94 -22.62 -27.51
N LEU A 412 -4.95 -23.28 -26.89
CA LEU A 412 -4.63 -24.67 -27.22
C LEU A 412 -5.73 -25.62 -26.68
N PRO A 413 -6.18 -26.62 -27.46
CA PRO A 413 -7.20 -27.57 -27.03
C PRO A 413 -6.82 -28.40 -25.79
N VAL A 414 -5.52 -28.50 -25.51
CA VAL A 414 -4.98 -29.25 -24.36
C VAL A 414 -5.00 -28.46 -23.06
N VAL A 415 -5.16 -27.13 -23.12
CA VAL A 415 -5.14 -26.26 -21.93
C VAL A 415 -6.55 -26.16 -21.34
N THR A 416 -6.67 -26.49 -20.06
CA THR A 416 -7.94 -26.54 -19.32
C THR A 416 -8.01 -25.41 -18.31
N GLY A 417 -8.29 -24.19 -18.78
CA GLY A 417 -8.42 -23.01 -17.92
C GLY A 417 -7.56 -21.84 -18.38
N LYS A 418 -7.59 -20.74 -17.61
CA LYS A 418 -6.80 -19.54 -17.89
C LYS A 418 -5.40 -19.70 -17.28
N PRO A 419 -4.31 -19.58 -18.07
CA PRO A 419 -2.97 -19.56 -17.54
C PRO A 419 -2.78 -18.39 -16.55
N LEU A 420 -2.07 -18.66 -15.45
CA LEU A 420 -1.71 -17.64 -14.46
C LEU A 420 -0.27 -17.19 -14.72
N VAL A 421 -0.06 -15.89 -14.93
CA VAL A 421 1.27 -15.29 -15.06
C VAL A 421 1.54 -14.47 -13.81
N LEU A 422 2.60 -14.81 -13.07
CA LEU A 422 3.09 -14.04 -11.93
C LEU A 422 4.50 -13.55 -12.21
N LYS A 423 4.76 -12.29 -11.93
CA LYS A 423 6.09 -11.72 -12.03
C LYS A 423 6.99 -12.33 -10.94
N ILE A 424 8.22 -12.67 -11.29
CA ILE A 424 9.27 -12.96 -10.30
C ILE A 424 9.99 -11.64 -10.03
N GLU A 425 9.86 -11.17 -8.80
CA GLU A 425 10.48 -9.93 -8.34
C GLU A 425 11.62 -10.31 -7.40
N ASP A 426 12.84 -9.96 -7.79
CA ASP A 426 13.96 -9.95 -6.86
C ASP A 426 14.15 -8.53 -6.33
N PRO A 427 13.73 -8.24 -5.08
CA PRO A 427 13.88 -6.92 -4.49
C PRO A 427 15.33 -6.58 -4.12
N LEU A 428 16.28 -7.51 -4.31
CA LEU A 428 17.72 -7.32 -4.04
C LEU A 428 18.59 -7.31 -5.30
N ALA A 429 18.02 -7.54 -6.50
CA ALA A 429 18.75 -7.59 -7.76
C ALA A 429 18.80 -6.25 -8.52
#